data_AF-A0A972XFV6-F1
#
_entry.id   AF-A0A972XFV6-F1
#
_cell.length_a   1.000
_cell.length_b   1.000
_cell.length_c   1.000
_cell.angle_alpha   90.00
_cell.angle_beta   90.00
_cell.angle_gamma   90.00
#
_symmetry.space_group_name_H-M   'P 1'
#
loop_
_entity.id
_entity.type
_entity.pdbx_description
1 polymer ?
#
loop_
_entity_poly.entity_id
_entity_poly.type
_entity_poly.pdbx_seq_one_letter_code
_entity_poly.pdbx_strand_id
1 'polypeptide(L)'
;MLLFRLINLVALVGLLGVLTGSLDLQILVGEQPCPLCLLQRSGMIGLAIGPIMNLLWGMRPAHYAISILAAMTGGAASTRQILLHIATPGDPGYGPAVAGFHLYTWAFITFAVGAAGCAALLLFSSQFSLGDTGVLRQKGPMRIATLAVVMWTLVYLVIIAVTVLPECGLGMCPDDPASTGGIKAPVGVLGFLIFTLGSLAIGVLLDRLLPNDEETSATLE
;
A
#
# COMPACT_ATOMS: atom_id res chain seq x y z
N MET A 1 -13.71 19.40 -3.16
CA MET A 1 -13.57 18.14 -2.39
C MET A 1 -13.30 16.91 -3.27
N LEU A 2 -14.10 16.66 -4.33
CA LEU A 2 -13.91 15.50 -5.21
C LEU A 2 -12.48 15.37 -5.78
N LEU A 3 -11.87 16.47 -6.21
CA LEU A 3 -10.49 16.48 -6.73
C LEU A 3 -9.48 15.86 -5.75
N PHE A 4 -9.48 16.30 -4.48
CA PHE A 4 -8.55 15.78 -3.47
C PHE A 4 -8.81 14.32 -3.13
N ARG A 5 -10.08 13.90 -3.12
CA ARG A 5 -10.46 12.49 -2.96
C ARG A 5 -9.92 11.65 -4.12
N LEU A 6 -10.04 12.12 -5.36
CA LEU A 6 -9.47 11.45 -6.54
C LEU A 6 -7.95 11.36 -6.47
N ILE A 7 -7.26 12.43 -6.06
CA ILE A 7 -5.79 12.40 -5.91
C ILE A 7 -5.38 11.33 -4.90
N ASN A 8 -6.01 11.27 -3.72
CA ASN A 8 -5.73 10.22 -2.73
C ASN A 8 -6.01 8.82 -3.28
N LEU A 9 -7.13 8.65 -3.99
CA LEU A 9 -7.50 7.36 -4.58
C LEU A 9 -6.49 6.90 -5.64
N VAL A 10 -6.10 7.78 -6.56
CA VAL A 10 -5.11 7.48 -7.61
C VAL A 10 -3.75 7.19 -6.99
N ALA A 11 -3.33 7.95 -5.97
CA ALA A 11 -2.10 7.69 -5.25
C ALA A 11 -2.12 6.31 -4.56
N LEU A 12 -3.24 5.93 -3.93
CA LEU A 12 -3.41 4.62 -3.33
C LEU A 12 -3.37 3.48 -4.36
N VAL A 13 -4.07 3.63 -5.49
CA VAL A 13 -4.03 2.63 -6.57
C VAL A 13 -2.61 2.49 -7.13
N GLY A 14 -1.89 3.59 -7.32
CA GLY A 14 -0.48 3.57 -7.74
C GLY A 14 0.42 2.83 -6.74
N LEU A 15 0.28 3.14 -5.45
CA LEU A 15 1.04 2.49 -4.36
C LEU A 15 0.73 0.99 -4.25
N LEU A 16 -0.54 0.62 -4.36
CA LEU A 16 -0.97 -0.79 -4.39
C LEU A 16 -0.45 -1.50 -5.64
N GLY A 17 -0.37 -0.81 -6.77
CA GLY A 17 0.28 -1.34 -7.98
C GLY A 17 1.76 -1.65 -7.77
N VAL A 18 2.51 -0.76 -7.11
CA VAL A 18 3.91 -1.01 -6.75
C VAL A 18 4.04 -2.23 -5.82
N LEU A 19 3.18 -2.33 -4.80
CA LEU A 19 3.13 -3.50 -3.91
C LEU A 19 2.83 -4.80 -4.66
N THR A 20 1.90 -4.74 -5.62
CA THR A 20 1.56 -5.89 -6.48
C THR A 20 2.77 -6.35 -7.26
N GLY A 21 3.45 -5.44 -7.97
CA GLY A 21 4.63 -5.78 -8.75
C GLY A 21 5.77 -6.36 -7.89
N SER A 22 5.92 -5.89 -6.65
CA SER A 22 6.89 -6.46 -5.70
C SER A 22 6.55 -7.91 -5.33
N LEU A 23 5.28 -8.22 -5.08
CA LEU A 23 4.84 -9.57 -4.73
C LEU A 23 4.86 -10.52 -5.93
N ASP A 24 4.55 -10.02 -7.12
CA ASP A 24 4.64 -10.81 -8.35
C ASP A 24 6.06 -11.29 -8.60
N LEU A 25 7.06 -10.40 -8.42
CA LEU A 25 8.46 -10.80 -8.53
C LEU A 25 8.86 -11.83 -7.49
N GLN A 26 8.35 -11.72 -6.26
CA GLN A 26 8.60 -12.71 -5.22
C GLN A 26 8.03 -14.09 -5.59
N ILE A 27 6.79 -14.14 -6.06
CA ILE A 27 6.08 -15.39 -6.35
C ILE A 27 6.59 -16.06 -7.64
N LEU A 28 6.89 -15.27 -8.69
CA LEU A 28 7.37 -15.81 -9.98
C LEU A 28 8.85 -16.19 -9.93
N VAL A 29 9.69 -15.32 -9.39
CA VAL A 29 11.15 -15.49 -9.42
C VAL A 29 11.61 -16.38 -8.25
N GLY A 30 10.75 -16.59 -7.24
CA GLY A 30 11.12 -17.32 -6.03
C GLY A 30 12.16 -16.56 -5.21
N GLU A 31 12.17 -15.22 -5.32
CA GLU A 31 13.04 -14.37 -4.52
C GLU A 31 12.72 -14.57 -3.04
N GLN A 32 13.77 -14.71 -2.25
CA GLN A 32 13.60 -14.97 -0.83
C GLN A 32 13.03 -13.74 -0.11
N PRO A 33 12.26 -13.93 0.96
CA PRO A 33 11.78 -12.81 1.78
C PRO A 33 12.96 -12.21 2.56
N CYS A 34 13.61 -11.19 2.00
CA CYS A 34 14.63 -10.46 2.74
C CYS A 34 13.96 -9.65 3.88
N PRO A 35 14.47 -9.68 5.14
CA PRO A 35 13.83 -8.98 6.27
C PRO A 35 13.68 -7.47 6.04
N LEU A 36 14.63 -6.86 5.31
CA LEU A 36 14.58 -5.44 4.98
C LEU A 36 13.50 -5.12 3.92
N CYS A 37 13.22 -6.05 3.02
CA CYS A 37 12.17 -5.98 2.00
C CYS A 37 10.79 -6.04 2.65
N LEU A 38 10.62 -6.88 3.68
CA LEU A 38 9.40 -6.96 4.47
C LEU A 38 9.11 -5.64 5.20
N LEU A 39 10.15 -5.01 5.76
CA LEU A 39 10.05 -3.69 6.39
C LEU A 39 9.66 -2.59 5.37
N GLN A 40 10.16 -2.68 4.14
CA GLN A 40 9.74 -1.76 3.07
C GLN A 40 8.27 -1.98 2.69
N ARG A 41 7.80 -3.21 2.56
CA ARG A 41 6.39 -3.48 2.23
C ARG A 41 5.45 -3.05 3.35
N SER A 42 5.79 -3.31 4.61
CA SER A 42 5.00 -2.82 5.75
C SER A 42 5.03 -1.30 5.84
N GLY A 43 6.16 -0.67 5.51
CA GLY A 43 6.26 0.79 5.36
C GLY A 43 5.33 1.35 4.28
N MET A 44 5.22 0.69 3.13
CA MET A 44 4.27 1.09 2.06
C MET A 44 2.81 0.93 2.50
N ILE A 45 2.48 -0.12 3.26
CA ILE A 45 1.15 -0.24 3.86
C ILE A 45 0.92 0.93 4.84
N GLY A 46 1.89 1.26 5.69
CA GLY A 46 1.83 2.42 6.58
C GLY A 46 1.61 3.73 5.83
N LEU A 47 2.29 3.91 4.69
CA LEU A 47 2.12 5.07 3.80
C LEU A 47 0.69 5.16 3.24
N ALA A 48 0.02 4.03 2.98
CA ALA A 48 -1.37 3.99 2.50
C ALA A 48 -2.40 4.41 3.57
N ILE A 49 -2.10 4.24 4.87
CA ILE A 49 -3.08 4.44 5.96
C ILE A 49 -3.64 5.87 5.93
N GLY A 50 -2.80 6.91 5.86
CA GLY A 50 -3.25 8.30 5.88
C GLY A 50 -4.27 8.66 4.79
N PRO A 51 -3.96 8.45 3.50
CA PRO A 51 -4.91 8.64 2.41
C PRO A 51 -6.20 7.82 2.57
N ILE A 52 -6.12 6.58 3.09
CA ILE A 52 -7.32 5.77 3.40
C ILE A 52 -8.18 6.45 4.47
N MET A 53 -7.58 6.88 5.58
CA MET A 53 -8.28 7.59 6.65
C MET A 53 -8.94 8.88 6.14
N ASN A 54 -8.24 9.61 5.26
CA ASN A 54 -8.77 10.80 4.61
C ASN A 54 -10.00 10.52 3.75
N LEU A 55 -10.01 9.41 3.01
CA LEU A 55 -11.17 9.01 2.22
C LEU A 55 -12.34 8.56 3.11
N LEU A 56 -12.07 7.73 4.13
CA LEU A 56 -13.11 7.15 4.99
C LEU A 56 -13.76 8.16 5.92
N TRP A 57 -12.96 8.98 6.61
CA TRP A 57 -13.39 9.85 7.72
C TRP A 57 -13.31 11.35 7.42
N GLY A 58 -12.91 11.71 6.20
CA GLY A 58 -12.74 13.08 5.75
C GLY A 58 -11.30 13.58 5.88
N MET A 59 -10.99 14.59 5.09
CA MET A 59 -9.64 15.12 4.93
C MET A 59 -9.13 15.81 6.20
N ARG A 60 -8.03 15.31 6.77
CA ARG A 60 -7.36 15.89 7.95
C ARG A 60 -5.85 15.92 7.77
N PRO A 61 -5.15 16.99 8.18
CA PRO A 61 -3.69 17.06 8.11
C PRO A 61 -2.99 15.93 8.88
N ALA A 62 -3.56 15.54 10.03
CA ALA A 62 -3.00 14.49 10.88
C ALA A 62 -2.87 13.13 10.17
N HIS A 63 -3.78 12.80 9.25
CA HIS A 63 -3.71 11.55 8.49
C HIS A 63 -2.50 11.55 7.56
N TYR A 64 -2.20 12.67 6.90
CA TYR A 64 -1.00 12.80 6.06
C TYR A 64 0.30 12.74 6.87
N ALA A 65 0.29 13.27 8.10
CA ALA A 65 1.46 13.17 8.99
C ALA A 65 1.82 11.70 9.29
N ILE A 66 0.83 10.85 9.54
CA ILE A 66 1.05 9.40 9.75
C ILE A 66 1.70 8.77 8.52
N SER A 67 1.22 9.09 7.32
CA SER A 67 1.80 8.61 6.06
C SER A 67 3.23 9.08 5.85
N ILE A 68 3.54 10.34 6.17
CA ILE A 68 4.91 10.88 6.08
C ILE A 68 5.84 10.14 7.05
N LEU A 69 5.42 9.89 8.29
CA LEU A 69 6.21 9.13 9.26
C LEU A 69 6.48 7.69 8.80
N ALA A 70 5.46 7.03 8.22
CA ALA A 70 5.63 5.71 7.61
C ALA A 70 6.61 5.75 6.43
N ALA A 71 6.52 6.77 5.57
CA ALA A 71 7.45 6.95 4.46
C ALA A 71 8.88 7.21 4.91
N MET A 72 9.09 7.97 5.99
CA MET A 72 10.42 8.17 6.57
C MET A 72 11.01 6.85 7.06
N THR A 73 10.22 6.04 7.75
CA THR A 73 10.66 4.74 8.28
C THR A 73 10.99 3.76 7.14
N GLY A 74 10.09 3.62 6.16
CA GLY A 74 10.31 2.75 5.00
C GLY A 74 11.44 3.25 4.08
N GLY A 75 11.57 4.57 3.93
CA GLY A 75 12.65 5.22 3.20
C GLY A 75 14.01 4.98 3.86
N ALA A 76 14.09 5.03 5.19
CA ALA A 76 15.31 4.70 5.93
C ALA A 76 15.70 3.22 5.73
N ALA A 77 14.74 2.30 5.77
CA ALA A 77 14.97 0.88 5.48
C ALA A 77 15.49 0.65 4.04
N SER A 78 14.90 1.35 3.07
CA SER A 78 15.34 1.31 1.66
C SER A 78 16.75 1.89 1.49
N THR A 79 17.04 3.01 2.14
CA THR A 79 18.36 3.66 2.13
C THR A 79 19.42 2.74 2.71
N ARG A 80 19.12 2.05 3.83
CA ARG A 80 20.02 1.05 4.40
C ARG A 80 20.35 -0.04 3.38
N GLN A 81 19.37 -0.54 2.64
CA GLN A 81 19.60 -1.57 1.62
C GLN A 81 20.51 -1.08 0.49
N ILE A 82 20.24 0.13 0.00
CA ILE A 82 21.06 0.79 -1.02
C ILE A 82 22.51 0.89 -0.55
N LEU A 83 22.73 1.38 0.68
CA LEU A 83 24.07 1.55 1.23
C LEU A 83 24.83 0.23 1.39
N LEU A 84 24.15 -0.87 1.75
CA LEU A 84 24.78 -2.18 1.88
C LEU A 84 25.33 -2.70 0.55
N HIS A 85 24.59 -2.51 -0.55
CA HIS A 85 25.01 -2.95 -1.88
C HIS A 85 26.01 -2.00 -2.54
N ILE A 86 25.98 -0.70 -2.22
CA ILE A 86 27.01 0.25 -2.68
C ILE A 86 28.35 0.02 -1.95
N ALA A 87 28.30 -0.35 -0.67
CA ALA A 87 29.50 -0.53 0.14
C ALA A 87 30.34 -1.77 -0.23
N THR A 88 29.77 -2.73 -0.97
CA THR A 88 30.43 -3.99 -1.32
C THR A 88 30.84 -3.97 -2.80
N PRO A 89 32.14 -3.76 -3.11
CA PRO A 89 32.59 -3.68 -4.51
C PRO A 89 32.38 -5.02 -5.23
N GLY A 90 31.74 -4.97 -6.40
CA GLY A 90 31.45 -6.17 -7.19
C GLY A 90 30.19 -6.93 -6.77
N ASP A 91 29.39 -6.39 -5.84
CA ASP A 91 28.09 -6.95 -5.49
C ASP A 91 27.12 -6.82 -6.67
N PRO A 92 26.55 -7.92 -7.18
CA PRO A 92 25.54 -7.89 -8.24
C PRO A 92 24.22 -7.24 -7.79
N GLY A 93 24.05 -6.98 -6.48
CA GLY A 93 22.85 -6.44 -5.87
C GLY A 93 21.80 -7.51 -5.60
N TYR A 94 20.89 -7.21 -4.66
CA TYR A 94 19.78 -8.11 -4.36
C TYR A 94 18.61 -7.96 -5.34
N GLY A 95 18.22 -9.07 -5.93
CA GLY A 95 17.03 -9.21 -6.77
C GLY A 95 17.13 -8.62 -8.17
N PRO A 96 16.10 -8.87 -9.02
CA PRO A 96 16.12 -8.43 -10.41
C PRO A 96 16.08 -6.90 -10.54
N ALA A 97 16.86 -6.37 -11.47
CA ALA A 97 16.81 -4.96 -11.83
C ALA A 97 15.65 -4.68 -12.80
N VAL A 98 14.82 -3.69 -12.47
CA VAL A 98 13.74 -3.18 -13.31
C VAL A 98 14.16 -1.81 -13.83
N ALA A 99 14.21 -1.66 -15.15
CA ALA A 99 14.67 -0.43 -15.81
C ALA A 99 16.03 0.08 -15.30
N GLY A 100 16.95 -0.85 -15.00
CA GLY A 100 18.32 -0.55 -14.55
C GLY A 100 18.49 -0.32 -13.05
N PHE A 101 17.42 -0.36 -12.25
CA PHE A 101 17.49 -0.21 -10.79
C PHE A 101 16.89 -1.42 -10.06
N HIS A 102 17.51 -1.83 -8.96
CA HIS A 102 16.97 -2.86 -8.08
C HIS A 102 15.73 -2.37 -7.32
N LEU A 103 14.90 -3.30 -6.86
CA LEU A 103 13.61 -3.02 -6.22
C LEU A 103 13.72 -2.14 -4.98
N TYR A 104 14.80 -2.23 -4.21
CA TYR A 104 15.00 -1.39 -3.03
C TYR A 104 15.23 0.09 -3.39
N THR A 105 15.72 0.38 -4.60
CA THR A 105 15.83 1.77 -5.10
C THR A 105 14.47 2.29 -5.52
N TRP A 106 13.66 1.45 -6.17
CA TRP A 106 12.26 1.78 -6.48
C TRP A 106 11.41 1.98 -5.22
N ALA A 107 11.66 1.21 -4.17
CA ALA A 107 11.03 1.40 -2.86
C ALA A 107 11.37 2.78 -2.29
N PHE A 108 12.66 3.17 -2.31
CA PHE A 108 13.08 4.50 -1.88
C PHE A 108 12.39 5.63 -2.68
N ILE A 109 12.34 5.51 -4.01
CA ILE A 109 11.64 6.47 -4.88
C ILE A 109 10.16 6.56 -4.51
N THR A 110 9.51 5.42 -4.27
CA THR A 110 8.09 5.36 -3.87
C THR A 110 7.84 6.11 -2.56
N PHE A 111 8.71 5.92 -1.56
CA PHE A 111 8.61 6.64 -0.29
C PHE A 111 8.88 8.13 -0.43
N ALA A 112 9.88 8.52 -1.23
CA ALA A 112 10.19 9.93 -1.48
C ALA A 112 9.02 10.64 -2.19
N VAL A 113 8.47 10.03 -3.24
CA VAL A 113 7.30 10.55 -3.97
C VAL A 113 6.07 10.60 -3.07
N GLY A 114 5.83 9.56 -2.27
CA GLY A 114 4.70 9.52 -1.32
C GLY A 114 4.79 10.61 -0.26
N ALA A 115 5.97 10.79 0.36
CA ALA A 115 6.20 11.85 1.34
C ALA A 115 6.05 13.25 0.72
N ALA A 116 6.67 13.48 -0.44
CA ALA A 116 6.55 14.75 -1.17
C ALA A 116 5.11 15.03 -1.61
N GLY A 117 4.37 14.02 -2.07
CA GLY A 117 2.96 14.14 -2.43
C GLY A 117 2.08 14.48 -1.24
N CYS A 118 2.28 13.83 -0.09
CA CYS A 118 1.59 14.18 1.15
C CYS A 118 1.92 15.61 1.60
N ALA A 119 3.19 16.01 1.55
CA ALA A 119 3.63 17.37 1.87
C ALA A 119 3.02 18.42 0.93
N ALA A 120 2.98 18.13 -0.38
CA ALA A 120 2.34 19.00 -1.37
C ALA A 120 0.85 19.14 -1.12
N LEU A 121 0.15 18.05 -0.78
CA LEU A 121 -1.27 18.11 -0.41
C LEU A 121 -1.48 18.96 0.85
N LEU A 122 -0.62 18.87 1.86
CA LEU A 122 -0.72 19.69 3.07
C LEU A 122 -0.67 21.21 2.79
N LEU A 123 -0.07 21.66 1.68
CA LEU A 123 -0.04 23.08 1.31
C LEU A 123 -1.42 23.64 0.94
N PHE A 124 -2.38 22.80 0.56
CA PHE A 124 -3.71 23.23 0.14
C PHE A 124 -4.71 23.19 1.30
N SER A 125 -4.78 24.26 2.09
CA SER A 125 -5.68 24.34 3.26
C SER A 125 -7.17 24.20 2.93
N SER A 126 -7.57 24.52 1.69
CA SER A 126 -8.96 24.44 1.22
C SER A 126 -9.58 23.05 1.31
N GLN A 127 -8.76 21.99 1.37
CA GLN A 127 -9.26 20.62 1.48
C GLN A 127 -9.68 20.26 2.91
N PHE A 128 -9.27 21.03 3.92
CA PHE A 128 -9.54 20.80 5.33
C PHE A 128 -10.72 21.62 5.86
N SER A 129 -11.54 22.19 4.97
CA SER A 129 -12.72 22.97 5.35
C SER A 129 -13.71 22.13 6.18
N LEU A 130 -14.29 22.74 7.22
CA LEU A 130 -15.33 22.10 8.05
C LEU A 130 -16.50 21.63 7.17
N GLY A 131 -16.76 20.32 7.17
CA GLY A 131 -17.89 19.71 6.46
C GLY A 131 -17.55 18.43 5.70
N ASP A 132 -16.27 18.08 5.52
CA ASP A 132 -15.93 16.77 4.94
C ASP A 132 -16.09 15.65 5.97
N THR A 133 -17.10 14.82 5.76
CA THR A 133 -17.42 13.67 6.61
C THR A 133 -16.90 12.34 6.03
N GLY A 134 -16.12 12.40 4.95
CA GLY A 134 -15.60 11.22 4.25
C GLY A 134 -16.63 10.59 3.30
N VAL A 135 -16.33 9.37 2.87
CA VAL A 135 -17.20 8.60 1.95
C VAL A 135 -18.07 7.56 2.66
N LEU A 136 -17.83 7.27 3.94
CA LEU A 136 -18.55 6.21 4.65
C LEU A 136 -20.06 6.48 4.80
N ARG A 137 -20.45 7.75 4.76
CA ARG A 137 -21.81 8.23 5.03
C ARG A 137 -22.69 8.37 3.79
N GLN A 138 -22.10 8.30 2.59
CA GLN A 138 -22.79 8.52 1.32
C GLN A 138 -22.51 7.36 0.36
N LYS A 139 -23.56 6.65 -0.05
CA LYS A 139 -23.48 5.65 -1.12
C LYS A 139 -23.03 6.32 -2.41
N GLY A 140 -22.22 5.63 -3.20
CA GLY A 140 -21.76 6.15 -4.49
C GLY A 140 -20.45 5.53 -4.96
N PRO A 141 -20.04 5.84 -6.21
CA PRO A 141 -18.86 5.23 -6.82
C PRO A 141 -17.57 5.51 -6.02
N MET A 142 -17.48 6.66 -5.36
CA MET A 142 -16.32 7.00 -4.52
C MET A 142 -16.23 6.13 -3.26
N ARG A 143 -17.36 5.75 -2.66
CA ARG A 143 -17.40 4.83 -1.50
C ARG A 143 -16.97 3.44 -1.93
N ILE A 144 -17.52 2.94 -3.03
CA ILE A 144 -17.14 1.65 -3.63
C ILE A 144 -15.63 1.60 -3.91
N ALA A 145 -15.08 2.61 -4.59
CA ALA A 145 -13.65 2.65 -4.90
C ALA A 145 -12.77 2.71 -3.64
N THR A 146 -13.19 3.47 -2.63
CA THR A 146 -12.48 3.55 -1.34
C THR A 146 -12.51 2.21 -0.61
N LEU A 147 -13.68 1.57 -0.52
CA LEU A 147 -13.82 0.25 0.09
C LEU A 147 -13.01 -0.82 -0.65
N ALA A 148 -12.98 -0.76 -1.99
CA ALA A 148 -12.16 -1.65 -2.80
C ALA A 148 -10.66 -1.49 -2.47
N VAL A 149 -10.17 -0.24 -2.39
CA VAL A 149 -8.78 0.04 -2.01
C VAL A 149 -8.47 -0.42 -0.59
N VAL A 150 -9.38 -0.19 0.37
CA VAL A 150 -9.25 -0.69 1.75
C VAL A 150 -9.14 -2.20 1.77
N MET A 151 -10.04 -2.91 1.07
CA MET A 151 -10.02 -4.36 1.00
C MET A 151 -8.73 -4.87 0.36
N TRP A 152 -8.24 -4.20 -0.68
CA TRP A 152 -6.99 -4.56 -1.33
C TRP A 152 -5.80 -4.38 -0.37
N THR A 153 -5.73 -3.28 0.37
CA THR A 153 -4.71 -3.08 1.41
C THR A 153 -4.79 -4.16 2.49
N LEU A 154 -6.00 -4.55 2.94
CA LEU A 154 -6.18 -5.61 3.93
C LEU A 154 -5.74 -6.98 3.40
N VAL A 155 -6.07 -7.30 2.15
CA VAL A 155 -5.58 -8.53 1.49
C VAL A 155 -4.06 -8.55 1.45
N TYR A 156 -3.40 -7.43 1.13
CA TYR A 156 -1.94 -7.35 1.18
C TYR A 156 -1.38 -7.54 2.58
N LEU A 157 -2.00 -6.94 3.58
CA LEU A 157 -1.58 -7.12 4.96
C LEU A 157 -1.66 -8.59 5.37
N VAL A 158 -2.72 -9.30 4.97
CA VAL A 158 -2.88 -10.74 5.21
C VAL A 158 -1.82 -11.54 4.47
N ILE A 159 -1.58 -11.26 3.18
CA ILE A 159 -0.55 -11.94 2.38
C ILE A 159 0.81 -11.79 3.07
N ILE A 160 1.20 -10.57 3.44
CA ILE A 160 2.47 -10.32 4.13
C ILE A 160 2.51 -11.11 5.45
N ALA A 161 1.47 -11.02 6.29
CA ALA A 161 1.43 -11.75 7.56
C ALA A 161 1.57 -13.27 7.38
N VAL A 162 0.87 -13.86 6.40
CA VAL A 162 0.94 -15.29 6.08
C VAL A 162 2.30 -15.69 5.53
N THR A 163 2.97 -14.83 4.77
CA THR A 163 4.32 -15.11 4.25
C THR A 163 5.42 -14.94 5.30
N VAL A 164 5.22 -14.06 6.29
CA VAL A 164 6.21 -13.77 7.33
C VAL A 164 6.24 -14.86 8.40
N LEU A 165 5.09 -15.38 8.82
CA LEU A 165 5.00 -16.34 9.93
C LEU A 165 5.79 -17.64 9.70
N PRO A 166 5.76 -18.28 8.51
CA PRO A 166 6.54 -19.50 8.25
C PRO A 166 8.05 -19.24 8.16
N GLU A 167 8.44 -18.06 7.65
CA GLU A 167 9.83 -17.74 7.30
C GLU A 167 10.59 -17.14 8.49
N CYS A 168 9.91 -16.33 9.31
CA CYS A 168 10.50 -15.61 10.42
C CYS A 168 10.02 -16.10 11.79
N GLY A 169 8.95 -16.92 11.84
CA GLY A 169 8.32 -17.31 13.09
C GLY A 169 7.82 -16.10 13.88
N LEU A 170 7.99 -16.15 15.21
CA LEU A 170 7.81 -15.01 16.12
C LEU A 170 9.12 -14.23 16.37
N GLY A 171 10.20 -14.59 15.66
CA GLY A 171 11.56 -14.06 15.86
C GLY A 171 12.05 -13.20 14.70
N MET A 172 13.37 -13.03 14.63
CA MET A 172 14.02 -12.38 13.48
C MET A 172 14.10 -13.38 12.31
N CYS A 173 13.83 -12.89 11.09
CA CYS A 173 13.99 -13.70 9.88
C CYS A 173 15.45 -14.12 9.71
N PRO A 174 15.73 -15.34 9.24
CA PRO A 174 17.07 -15.75 8.83
C PRO A 174 17.61 -14.82 7.73
N ASP A 175 18.92 -14.54 7.76
CA ASP A 175 19.56 -13.68 6.75
C ASP A 175 19.61 -14.35 5.35
N ASP A 176 19.65 -15.69 5.28
CA ASP A 176 19.62 -16.49 4.04
C ASP A 176 18.58 -17.63 4.13
N PRO A 177 17.32 -17.42 3.69
CA PRO A 177 16.35 -18.50 3.55
C PRO A 177 16.76 -19.56 2.50
N ALA A 178 15.98 -20.65 2.34
CA ALA A 178 16.10 -21.55 1.19
C ALA A 178 15.15 -21.08 0.06
N SER A 179 15.53 -21.22 -1.22
CA SER A 179 14.68 -20.71 -2.31
C SER A 179 13.38 -21.51 -2.38
N THR A 180 12.25 -20.85 -2.15
CA THR A 180 10.93 -21.44 -2.37
C THR A 180 10.72 -21.50 -3.88
N GLY A 181 10.76 -22.71 -4.47
CA GLY A 181 10.64 -22.88 -5.91
C GLY A 181 9.44 -22.11 -6.48
N GLY A 182 9.71 -21.07 -7.27
CA GLY A 182 8.70 -20.15 -7.76
C GLY A 182 7.63 -20.87 -8.60
N ILE A 183 6.36 -20.47 -8.42
CA ILE A 183 5.27 -20.98 -9.24
C ILE A 183 5.27 -20.17 -10.53
N LYS A 184 5.61 -20.81 -11.66
CA LYS A 184 5.54 -20.21 -13.02
C LYS A 184 4.08 -20.05 -13.49
N ALA A 185 3.25 -19.35 -12.73
CA ALA A 185 1.94 -18.92 -13.18
C ALA A 185 2.07 -17.52 -13.82
N PRO A 186 1.19 -17.13 -14.77
CA PRO A 186 1.20 -15.80 -15.35
C PRO A 186 0.57 -14.80 -14.37
N VAL A 187 1.19 -14.57 -13.20
CA VAL A 187 0.55 -13.86 -12.07
C VAL A 187 0.77 -12.34 -12.10
N GLY A 188 1.62 -11.78 -12.97
CA GLY A 188 1.87 -10.33 -12.98
C GLY A 188 0.61 -9.48 -13.24
N VAL A 189 0.21 -9.39 -14.51
CA VAL A 189 -1.01 -8.66 -14.87
C VAL A 189 -2.26 -9.39 -14.35
N LEU A 190 -2.25 -10.73 -14.35
CA LEU A 190 -3.40 -11.51 -13.93
C LEU A 190 -3.66 -11.39 -12.42
N GLY A 191 -2.62 -11.38 -11.59
CA GLY A 191 -2.71 -11.20 -10.14
C GLY A 191 -3.16 -9.79 -9.80
N PHE A 192 -2.58 -8.77 -10.43
CA PHE A 192 -3.09 -7.40 -10.34
C PHE A 192 -4.58 -7.31 -10.74
N LEU A 193 -4.98 -7.94 -11.84
CA LEU A 193 -6.37 -7.98 -12.28
C LEU A 193 -7.27 -8.76 -11.31
N ILE A 194 -6.82 -9.87 -10.75
CA ILE A 194 -7.59 -10.65 -9.76
C ILE A 194 -7.77 -9.85 -8.47
N PHE A 195 -6.70 -9.25 -7.94
CA PHE A 195 -6.79 -8.46 -6.72
C PHE A 195 -7.62 -7.19 -6.92
N THR A 196 -7.48 -6.50 -8.05
CA THR A 196 -8.32 -5.34 -8.38
C THR A 196 -9.78 -5.71 -8.55
N LEU A 197 -10.11 -6.71 -9.38
CA LEU A 197 -11.48 -7.12 -9.66
C LEU A 197 -12.16 -7.73 -8.42
N GLY A 198 -11.42 -8.56 -7.67
CA GLY A 198 -11.90 -9.15 -6.42
C GLY A 198 -12.18 -8.08 -5.36
N SER A 199 -11.24 -7.16 -5.15
CA SER A 199 -11.43 -6.06 -4.20
C SER A 199 -12.56 -5.12 -4.63
N LEU A 200 -12.72 -4.86 -5.93
CA LEU A 200 -13.83 -4.09 -6.47
C LEU A 200 -15.18 -4.78 -6.24
N ALA A 201 -15.27 -6.08 -6.49
CA ALA A 201 -16.48 -6.86 -6.25
C ALA A 201 -16.87 -6.83 -4.76
N ILE A 202 -15.90 -6.97 -3.85
CA ILE A 202 -16.14 -6.85 -2.41
C ILE A 202 -16.56 -5.41 -2.06
N GLY A 203 -15.93 -4.39 -2.64
CA GLY A 203 -16.32 -2.99 -2.42
C GLY A 203 -17.77 -2.70 -2.83
N VAL A 204 -18.22 -3.26 -3.97
CA VAL A 204 -19.61 -3.18 -4.42
C VAL A 204 -20.55 -3.92 -3.46
N LEU A 205 -20.16 -5.10 -2.98
CA LEU A 205 -20.94 -5.88 -2.02
C LEU A 205 -21.08 -5.13 -0.69
N LEU A 206 -19.98 -4.59 -0.16
CA LEU A 206 -19.97 -3.83 1.09
C LEU A 206 -20.78 -2.54 0.98
N ASP A 207 -20.73 -1.82 -0.14
CA ASP A 207 -21.56 -0.62 -0.33
C ASP A 207 -23.07 -0.93 -0.31
N ARG A 208 -23.46 -2.12 -0.78
CA ARG A 208 -24.84 -2.61 -0.69
C ARG A 208 -25.24 -3.07 0.70
N LEU A 209 -24.30 -3.64 1.47
CA LEU A 209 -24.55 -4.17 2.82
C LEU A 209 -24.48 -3.10 3.91
N LEU A 210 -23.61 -2.10 3.76
CA LEU A 210 -23.38 -1.08 4.79
C LEU A 210 -24.43 0.03 4.69
N PRO A 211 -25.19 0.28 5.77
CA PRO A 211 -26.19 1.33 5.78
C PRO A 211 -25.53 2.72 5.67
N ASN A 212 -26.32 3.70 5.26
CA ASN A 212 -25.95 5.11 5.31
C ASN A 212 -26.55 5.79 6.53
N ASP A 213 -26.15 7.04 6.77
CA ASP A 213 -26.69 7.86 7.86
C ASP A 213 -28.23 7.99 7.77
N GLU A 214 -28.78 8.08 6.56
CA GLU A 214 -30.23 8.20 6.29
C GLU A 214 -31.03 6.94 6.67
N GLU A 215 -30.48 5.76 6.38
CA GLU A 215 -31.06 4.47 6.81
C GLU A 215 -30.89 4.27 8.31
N THR A 216 -29.78 4.74 8.88
CA THR A 216 -29.50 4.61 10.33
C THR A 216 -30.44 5.49 11.13
N SER A 217 -30.73 6.73 10.69
CA SER A 217 -31.73 7.59 11.33
C SER A 217 -33.14 7.01 11.24
N ALA A 218 -33.51 6.43 10.09
CA ALA A 218 -34.84 5.83 9.92
C ALA A 218 -35.09 4.58 10.78
N THR A 219 -34.03 3.89 11.23
CA THR A 219 -34.15 2.74 12.16
C THR A 219 -34.19 3.13 13.64
N LEU A 220 -33.89 4.39 13.96
CA LEU A 220 -33.85 4.90 15.33
C LEU A 220 -35.09 5.74 15.71
N GLU A 221 -36.00 5.97 14.75
CA GLU A 221 -37.34 6.54 14.94
C GLU A 221 -38.40 5.42 15.03
#